data_AF-A0A7X3NQF7-F1
#
_entry.id   AF-A0A7X3NQF7-F1
#
_cell.length_a   1.000
_cell.length_b   1.000
_cell.length_c   1.000
_cell.angle_alpha   90.00
_cell.angle_beta   90.00
_cell.angle_gamma   90.00
#
_symmetry.space_group_name_H-M   'P 1'
#
loop_
_entity.id
_entity.type
_entity.pdbx_description
1 polymer ?
#
loop_
_entity_poly.entity_id
_entity_poly.type
_entity_poly.pdbx_seq_one_letter_code
_entity_poly.pdbx_strand_id
1 'polypeptide(L)'
;MAKNLEFKARYQSLESLYPKLADLNATHRETVHQIDTYFYVTQVKDASVLETCKPRLKLREIDETDEAWLIYYERPNQSESRYSQYQLSKVSDPSTLKALLT
;
A
#
# COMPACT_ATOMS: atom_id res chain seq x y z
N MET A 1 11.32 10.88 1.11
CA MET A 1 10.20 9.91 1.12
C MET A 1 9.39 10.13 2.38
N ALA A 2 8.08 9.91 2.34
CA ALA A 2 7.28 9.91 3.56
C ALA A 2 7.52 8.62 4.34
N LYS A 3 7.35 8.67 5.66
CA LYS A 3 7.54 7.54 6.58
C LYS A 3 6.22 7.19 7.24
N ASN A 4 5.85 5.91 7.24
CA ASN A 4 4.65 5.39 7.89
C ASN A 4 5.01 4.29 8.89
N LEU A 5 4.41 4.30 10.08
CA LEU A 5 4.49 3.19 11.04
C LEU A 5 3.20 2.37 10.93
N GLU A 6 3.32 1.10 10.54
CA GLU A 6 2.14 0.25 10.33
C GLU A 6 2.17 -1.06 11.13
N PHE A 7 1.00 -1.43 11.64
CA PHE A 7 0.70 -2.73 12.21
C PHE A 7 -0.43 -3.40 11.43
N LYS A 8 -0.22 -4.63 10.99
CA LYS A 8 -1.22 -5.48 10.33
C LYS A 8 -1.45 -6.72 11.19
N ALA A 9 -2.70 -6.95 11.56
CA ALA A 9 -3.13 -8.13 12.30
C ALA A 9 -4.10 -8.96 11.46
N ARG A 10 -4.01 -10.28 11.60
CA ARG A 10 -5.08 -11.16 11.15
C ARG A 10 -6.24 -11.03 12.11
N TYR A 11 -7.43 -10.78 11.58
CA TYR A 11 -8.66 -10.76 12.35
C TYR A 11 -9.65 -11.78 11.81
N GLN A 12 -10.44 -12.39 12.68
CA GLN A 12 -11.26 -13.55 12.33
C GLN A 12 -12.61 -13.17 11.72
N SER A 13 -13.21 -12.05 12.14
CA SER A 13 -14.52 -11.60 11.68
C SER A 13 -14.66 -10.10 11.83
N LEU A 14 -15.15 -9.41 10.80
CA LEU A 14 -15.44 -7.97 10.90
C LEU A 14 -16.59 -7.69 11.87
N GLU A 15 -17.57 -8.60 11.96
CA GLU A 15 -18.72 -8.47 12.87
C GLU A 15 -18.28 -8.37 14.34
N SER A 16 -17.24 -9.10 14.74
CA SER A 16 -16.72 -9.01 16.11
C SER A 16 -15.80 -7.81 16.33
N LEU A 17 -15.46 -7.05 15.28
CA LEU A 17 -14.66 -5.82 15.37
C LEU A 17 -15.54 -4.59 15.61
N TYR A 18 -16.73 -4.54 14.99
CA TYR A 18 -17.59 -3.35 15.04
C TYR A 18 -17.93 -2.86 16.44
N PRO A 19 -18.29 -3.70 17.44
CA PRO A 19 -18.55 -3.22 18.80
C PRO A 19 -17.32 -2.54 19.42
N LYS A 20 -16.12 -3.09 19.22
CA LYS A 20 -14.87 -2.49 19.74
C LYS A 20 -14.55 -1.16 19.07
N LEU A 21 -14.84 -1.03 17.77
CA LEU A 21 -14.67 0.24 17.05
C LEU A 21 -15.65 1.30 17.58
N ALA A 22 -16.88 0.91 17.90
CA ALA A 22 -17.86 1.79 18.52
C ALA A 22 -17.40 2.27 19.91
N ASP A 23 -16.88 1.37 20.75
CA ASP A 23 -16.31 1.72 22.07
C ASP A 23 -15.13 2.70 21.97
N LEU A 24 -14.37 2.63 20.87
CA LEU A 24 -13.27 3.55 20.56
C LEU A 24 -13.74 4.88 19.93
N ASN A 25 -15.05 5.09 19.76
CA ASN A 25 -15.63 6.22 19.03
C ASN A 25 -15.08 6.39 17.61
N ALA A 26 -14.77 5.27 16.94
CA ALA A 26 -14.30 5.31 15.57
C ALA A 26 -15.41 5.80 14.62
N THR A 27 -15.07 6.67 13.67
CA THR A 27 -16.01 7.15 12.65
C THR A 27 -15.79 6.37 11.35
N HIS A 28 -16.86 5.80 10.80
CA HIS A 28 -16.83 5.27 9.44
C HIS A 28 -16.62 6.41 8.44
N ARG A 29 -15.55 6.32 7.64
CA ARG A 29 -15.26 7.29 6.57
C ARG A 29 -15.85 6.83 5.25
N GLU A 30 -15.50 5.63 4.82
CA GLU A 30 -15.81 5.08 3.51
C GLU A 30 -15.48 3.59 3.46
N THR A 31 -16.01 2.90 2.44
CA THR A 31 -15.58 1.57 2.00
C THR A 31 -15.07 1.72 0.59
N VAL A 32 -13.86 1.23 0.29
CA VAL A 32 -13.17 1.49 -0.98
C VAL A 32 -12.77 0.18 -1.64
N HIS A 33 -13.18 -0.04 -2.90
CA HIS A 33 -12.69 -1.15 -3.70
C HIS A 33 -11.35 -0.79 -4.36
N GLN A 34 -10.27 -1.46 -3.93
CA GLN A 34 -8.90 -1.20 -4.38
C GLN A 34 -8.36 -2.37 -5.20
N ILE A 35 -7.82 -2.08 -6.38
CA ILE A 35 -7.13 -3.05 -7.24
C ILE A 35 -5.64 -2.69 -7.26
N ASP A 36 -4.79 -3.60 -6.77
CA ASP A 36 -3.34 -3.41 -6.71
C ASP A 36 -2.64 -4.31 -7.75
N THR A 37 -1.99 -3.71 -8.75
CA THR A 37 -1.10 -4.42 -9.70
C THR A 37 0.35 -4.24 -9.26
N TYR A 38 1.08 -5.34 -9.07
CA TYR A 38 2.47 -5.32 -8.58
C TYR A 38 3.48 -5.49 -9.72
N PHE A 39 4.57 -4.72 -9.67
CA PHE A 39 5.67 -4.78 -10.63
C PHE A 39 6.98 -5.14 -9.93
N TYR A 40 7.83 -5.89 -10.62
CA TYR A 40 9.16 -6.23 -10.11
C TYR A 40 10.08 -5.01 -10.15
N VAL A 41 10.79 -4.79 -9.05
CA VAL A 41 11.85 -3.77 -8.96
C VAL A 41 13.20 -4.49 -9.05
N THR A 42 13.88 -4.35 -10.19
CA THR A 42 15.17 -5.01 -10.42
C THR A 42 16.37 -4.12 -10.13
N GLN A 43 16.16 -2.80 -10.07
CA GLN A 43 17.20 -1.81 -9.80
C GLN A 43 16.68 -0.72 -8.86
N VAL A 44 17.54 -0.26 -7.98
CA VAL A 44 17.31 0.90 -7.10
C VAL A 44 18.54 1.79 -7.11
N LYS A 45 18.33 3.10 -6.93
CA LYS A 45 19.44 4.07 -6.91
C LYS A 45 20.40 3.85 -5.75
N ASP A 46 19.86 3.44 -4.60
CA ASP A 46 20.63 3.11 -3.41
C ASP A 46 20.62 1.60 -3.20
N ALA A 47 21.73 0.94 -3.50
CA ALA A 47 21.86 -0.51 -3.38
C ALA A 47 21.79 -1.00 -1.92
N SER A 48 22.09 -0.13 -0.93
CA SER A 48 22.03 -0.49 0.48
C SER A 48 20.60 -0.82 0.94
N VAL A 49 19.60 -0.30 0.23
CA VAL A 49 18.18 -0.64 0.46
C VAL A 49 17.96 -2.15 0.28
N LEU A 50 18.61 -2.78 -0.70
CA LEU A 50 18.43 -4.21 -1.00
C LEU A 50 18.94 -5.12 0.11
N GLU A 51 19.89 -4.65 0.94
CA GLU A 51 20.41 -5.38 2.09
C GLU A 51 19.38 -5.42 3.24
N THR A 52 18.55 -4.38 3.36
CA THR A 52 17.67 -4.18 4.51
C THR A 52 16.20 -4.48 4.20
N CYS A 53 15.75 -4.28 2.97
CA CYS A 53 14.40 -4.64 2.54
C CYS A 53 14.30 -4.87 1.03
N LYS A 54 13.28 -5.60 0.60
CA LYS A 54 12.94 -5.71 -0.83
C LYS A 54 11.98 -4.56 -1.20
N PRO A 55 12.38 -3.65 -2.10
CA PRO A 55 11.51 -2.59 -2.56
C PRO A 55 10.34 -3.16 -3.34
N ARG A 56 9.21 -2.46 -3.31
CA ARG A 56 7.98 -2.87 -3.99
C ARG A 56 7.43 -1.69 -4.77
N LEU A 57 6.96 -1.97 -5.96
CA LEU A 57 6.27 -1.02 -6.81
C LEU A 57 4.88 -1.59 -7.13
N LYS A 58 3.86 -0.76 -6.97
CA LYS A 58 2.50 -1.13 -7.36
C LYS A 58 1.74 0.04 -7.94
N LEU A 59 0.86 -0.24 -8.89
CA LEU A 59 -0.20 0.65 -9.33
C LEU A 59 -1.46 0.28 -8.57
N ARG A 60 -2.02 1.25 -7.85
CA ARG A 60 -3.30 1.14 -7.16
C ARG A 60 -4.35 1.90 -7.94
N GLU A 61 -5.43 1.23 -8.27
CA GLU A 61 -6.63 1.81 -8.88
C GLU A 61 -7.79 1.73 -7.87
N ILE A 62 -8.57 2.80 -7.78
CA ILE A 62 -9.81 2.86 -7.02
C ILE A 62 -10.97 2.69 -8.00
N ASP A 63 -11.65 1.54 -7.93
CA ASP A 63 -12.62 1.08 -8.93
C ASP A 63 -13.74 2.09 -9.20
N GLU A 64 -14.11 2.89 -8.20
CA GLU A 64 -15.27 3.78 -8.22
C GLU A 64 -14.97 5.23 -8.65
N THR A 65 -13.70 5.65 -8.72
CA THR A 65 -13.34 7.10 -8.79
C THR A 65 -12.35 7.47 -9.89
N ASP A 66 -12.01 6.53 -10.79
CA ASP A 66 -10.91 6.67 -11.78
C ASP A 66 -9.56 7.10 -11.16
N GLU A 67 -9.45 7.04 -9.82
CA GLU A 67 -8.27 7.48 -9.11
C GLU A 67 -7.21 6.40 -9.15
N ALA A 68 -6.02 6.76 -9.62
CA ALA A 68 -4.89 5.85 -9.67
C ALA A 68 -3.60 6.46 -9.13
N TRP A 69 -2.81 5.60 -8.47
CA TRP A 69 -1.54 5.96 -7.84
C TRP A 69 -0.48 4.91 -8.11
N LEU A 70 0.67 5.34 -8.63
CA LEU A 70 1.89 4.54 -8.61
C LEU A 70 2.58 4.74 -7.26
N ILE A 71 2.81 3.63 -6.56
CA ILE A 71 3.29 3.61 -5.19
C ILE A 71 4.58 2.80 -5.14
N TYR A 72 5.68 3.49 -4.86
CA TYR A 72 6.95 2.86 -4.50
C TYR A 72 7.07 2.81 -2.99
N TYR A 73 7.47 1.67 -2.44
CA TYR A 73 7.70 1.56 -1.00
C TYR A 73 8.76 0.53 -0.62
N GLU A 74 9.50 0.89 0.42
CA GLU A 74 10.54 0.10 1.08
C GLU A 74 10.01 -0.35 2.43
N ARG A 75 9.87 -1.66 2.62
CA ARG A 75 9.27 -2.23 3.83
C ARG A 75 9.91 -3.56 4.19
N PRO A 76 10.41 -3.72 5.43
CA PRO A 76 10.87 -5.01 5.92
C PRO A 76 9.77 -6.08 5.88
N ASN A 77 10.15 -7.33 5.62
CA ASN A 77 9.23 -8.45 5.63
C ASN A 77 9.13 -9.09 7.04
N GLN A 78 8.62 -8.32 8.00
CA GLN A 78 8.44 -8.74 9.39
C GLN A 78 6.96 -8.77 9.75
N SER A 79 6.57 -9.60 10.72
CA SER A 79 5.19 -9.76 11.22
C SER A 79 4.79 -8.68 12.23
N GLU A 80 5.74 -8.15 12.99
CA GLU A 80 5.57 -7.06 13.99
C GLU A 80 5.35 -5.69 13.34
N SER A 81 5.02 -4.65 14.12
CA SER A 81 4.96 -3.27 13.62
C SER A 81 6.23 -2.89 12.87
N ARG A 82 6.09 -2.23 11.71
CA ARG A 82 7.24 -1.83 10.89
C ARG A 82 7.08 -0.45 10.31
N TYR A 83 8.22 0.17 10.03
CA TYR A 83 8.28 1.38 9.23
C TYR A 83 8.31 1.05 7.75
N SER A 84 7.58 1.83 6.97
CA SER A 84 7.66 1.86 5.51
C SER A 84 8.11 3.25 5.07
N GLN A 85 9.08 3.33 4.16
CA GLN A 85 9.34 4.56 3.40
C GLN A 85 8.61 4.46 2.07
N TYR A 86 7.92 5.51 1.65
CA TYR A 86 7.13 5.46 0.43
C TYR A 86 7.13 6.76 -0.35
N GLN A 87 6.85 6.63 -1.64
CA GLN A 87 6.56 7.72 -2.57
C GLN A 87 5.27 7.41 -3.31
N LEU A 88 4.46 8.44 -3.50
CA LEU A 88 3.21 8.39 -4.24
C LEU A 88 3.33 9.27 -5.47
N SER A 89 2.90 8.75 -6.62
CA SER A 89 2.72 9.53 -7.84
C SER A 89 1.31 9.30 -8.35
N LYS A 90 0.53 10.37 -8.51
CA LYS A 90 -0.79 10.27 -9.13
C LYS A 90 -0.62 9.89 -10.60
N VAL A 91 -1.49 9.04 -11.12
CA VAL A 91 -1.46 8.55 -12.50
C VAL A 91 -2.80 8.88 -13.15
N SER A 92 -2.76 9.55 -14.30
CA SER A 92 -3.96 9.92 -15.06
C SER A 92 -4.40 8.84 -16.05
N ASP A 93 -3.48 7.97 -16.48
CA ASP A 93 -3.74 6.85 -17.39
C ASP A 93 -3.13 5.55 -16.83
N PRO A 94 -3.84 4.88 -15.90
CA PRO A 94 -3.34 3.66 -15.29
C PRO A 94 -3.20 2.50 -16.29
N SER A 95 -4.03 2.48 -17.34
CA SER A 95 -4.01 1.40 -18.34
C SER A 95 -2.74 1.44 -19.19
N THR A 96 -2.39 2.62 -19.72
CA THR A 96 -1.14 2.80 -20.48
C THR A 96 0.07 2.55 -19.59
N LEU A 97 0.08 3.07 -18.35
CA LEU A 97 1.21 2.85 -17.44
C LEU A 97 1.41 1.36 -17.13
N LYS A 98 0.31 0.63 -16.90
CA LYS A 98 0.34 -0.82 -16.68
C LYS A 98 0.98 -1.52 -17.88
N ALA A 99 0.55 -1.20 -19.11
CA ALA A 99 1.12 -1.77 -20.33
C ALA A 99 2.62 -1.47 -20.51
N LEU A 100 3.10 -0.31 -20.07
CA LEU A 100 4.52 0.06 -20.16
C LEU A 100 5.42 -0.66 -19.14
N LEU A 101 4.86 -1.10 -18.02
CA LEU A 101 5.59 -1.70 -16.91
C LEU A 101 5.47 -3.23 -16.85
N THR A 102 4.80 -3.85 -17.81
CA THR A 102 4.62 -5.31 -17.92
C THR A 102 5.47 -5.85 -19.06
#